data_AF-A0A2S6REK0-F1
#
_entry.id   AF-A0A2S6REK0-F1
#
_cell.length_a   1.000
_cell.length_b   1.000
_cell.length_c   1.000
_cell.angle_alpha   90.00
_cell.angle_beta   90.00
_cell.angle_gamma   90.00
#
_symmetry.space_group_name_H-M   'P 1'
#
loop_
_entity.id
_entity.type
_entity.pdbx_description
1 polymer ?
#
loop_
_entity_poly.entity_id
_entity_poly.type
_entity_poly.pdbx_seq_one_letter_code
_entity_poly.pdbx_strand_id
1 'polypeptide(L)'
;YADGTELSGGIAACIDGEWCSTGAATVQTRTRRNHFPRARQIATITALDRDTSTVEVTGLSQIATGDRVRIRSTGRNYRVVAVAALAESSHRLTLDLSSILGKARIAAVCGSEVELDFFLPTRTGYLHSTRLERASDGTWQPIIDAANPDMDRTVVELASPPQGWSAGDWVRAVAYTVGDAIEFEPAK
;
A
#
# COMPACT_ATOMS: atom_id res chain seq x y z
N TYR A 1 22.54 19.17 -12.56
CA TYR A 1 23.64 19.28 -11.57
C TYR A 1 24.77 20.12 -12.16
N ALA A 2 25.70 20.62 -11.33
CA ALA A 2 26.76 21.53 -11.75
C ALA A 2 27.75 20.91 -12.76
N ASP A 3 27.81 19.58 -12.84
CA ASP A 3 28.60 18.79 -13.79
C ASP A 3 27.91 18.58 -15.16
N GLY A 4 26.70 19.10 -15.35
CA GLY A 4 25.88 18.87 -16.53
C GLY A 4 25.08 17.56 -16.50
N THR A 5 25.00 16.88 -15.34
CA THR A 5 24.14 15.72 -15.18
C THR A 5 22.68 16.16 -15.05
N GLU A 6 21.79 15.53 -15.80
CA GLU A 6 20.34 15.67 -15.75
C GLU A 6 19.72 14.33 -15.31
N LEU A 7 18.74 14.41 -14.41
CA LEU A 7 18.04 13.27 -13.85
C LEU A 7 16.53 13.52 -14.00
N SER A 8 15.82 12.54 -14.56
CA SER A 8 14.36 12.56 -14.64
C SER A 8 13.78 11.42 -13.81
N GLY A 9 12.86 11.73 -12.90
CA GLY A 9 12.23 10.78 -11.98
C GLY A 9 12.87 10.77 -10.59
N GLY A 10 13.00 9.58 -10.00
CA GLY A 10 13.58 9.31 -8.69
C GLY A 10 15.10 9.35 -8.66
N ILE A 11 15.71 8.43 -7.92
CA ILE A 11 17.17 8.39 -7.70
C ILE A 11 17.81 7.44 -8.71
N ALA A 12 19.01 7.77 -9.17
CA ALA A 12 19.87 6.83 -9.87
C ALA A 12 21.32 7.03 -9.45
N ALA A 13 22.07 5.93 -9.44
CA ALA A 13 23.46 5.88 -9.00
C ALA A 13 24.29 5.06 -9.99
N CYS A 14 25.55 5.44 -10.16
CA CYS A 14 26.53 4.63 -10.86
C CYS A 14 27.41 3.94 -9.80
N ILE A 15 27.35 2.62 -9.70
CA ILE A 15 28.10 1.80 -8.75
C ILE A 15 28.96 0.85 -9.57
N ASP A 16 30.28 0.91 -9.39
CA ASP A 16 31.25 0.08 -10.12
C ASP A 16 31.10 0.11 -11.67
N GLY A 17 30.60 1.23 -12.21
CA GLY A 17 30.37 1.42 -13.64
C GLY A 17 29.00 0.96 -14.15
N GLU A 18 28.17 0.36 -13.30
CA GLU A 18 26.79 -0.01 -13.59
C GLU A 18 25.81 1.03 -13.04
N TRP A 19 24.76 1.32 -13.81
CA TRP A 19 23.74 2.29 -13.41
C TRP A 19 22.53 1.59 -12.78
N CYS A 20 22.27 1.93 -11.52
CA CYS A 20 21.11 1.50 -10.74
C CYS A 20 20.11 2.66 -10.62
N SER A 21 18.82 2.36 -10.46
CA SER A 21 17.77 3.37 -10.33
C SER A 21 16.67 2.93 -9.38
N THR A 22 16.20 3.85 -8.56
CA THR A 22 14.94 3.74 -7.81
C THR A 22 14.03 4.88 -8.26
N GLY A 23 13.17 4.60 -9.22
CA GLY A 23 12.17 5.55 -9.71
C GLY A 23 12.65 6.54 -10.77
N ALA A 24 13.94 6.58 -11.13
CA ALA A 24 14.45 7.47 -12.19
C ALA A 24 14.21 6.87 -13.56
N ALA A 25 13.61 7.62 -14.48
CA ALA A 25 13.33 7.25 -15.88
C ALA A 25 14.54 7.45 -16.80
N THR A 26 15.35 8.47 -16.52
CA THR A 26 16.60 8.71 -17.26
C THR A 26 17.64 9.35 -16.38
N VAL A 27 18.90 8.95 -16.57
CA VAL A 27 20.06 9.77 -16.23
C VAL A 27 20.79 10.15 -17.50
N GLN A 28 21.08 11.42 -17.66
CA GLN A 28 21.95 11.94 -18.69
C GLN A 28 23.16 12.59 -18.02
N THR A 29 24.34 12.10 -18.38
CA THR A 29 25.64 12.73 -18.07
C THR A 29 26.16 13.39 -19.35
N ARG A 30 27.29 14.10 -19.28
CA ARG A 30 27.93 14.68 -20.47
C ARG A 30 28.29 13.66 -21.56
N THR A 31 28.54 12.40 -21.19
CA THR A 31 29.07 11.37 -22.11
C THR A 31 28.12 10.20 -22.34
N ARG A 32 27.10 10.02 -21.50
CA ARG A 32 26.16 8.90 -21.58
C ARG A 32 24.76 9.31 -21.17
N ARG A 33 23.78 8.74 -21.88
CA ARG A 33 22.38 8.72 -21.48
C ARG A 33 21.97 7.29 -21.16
N ASN A 34 21.53 7.06 -19.93
CA ASN A 34 20.93 5.81 -19.50
C ASN A 34 19.42 5.98 -19.41
N HIS A 35 18.69 5.05 -20.00
CA HIS A 35 17.25 4.99 -19.90
C HIS A 35 16.85 3.83 -18.99
N PHE A 36 15.93 4.12 -18.08
CA PHE A 36 15.36 3.14 -17.16
C PHE A 36 13.88 3.00 -17.54
N PRO A 37 13.56 2.16 -18.53
CA PRO A 37 12.21 2.07 -19.11
C PRO A 37 11.12 1.65 -18.12
N ARG A 38 11.51 1.25 -16.91
CA ARG A 38 10.66 0.64 -15.87
C ARG A 38 10.44 1.52 -14.65
N ALA A 39 10.89 2.77 -14.70
CA ALA A 39 11.04 3.64 -13.54
C ALA A 39 9.76 3.95 -12.77
N ARG A 40 8.59 3.88 -13.43
CA ARG A 40 7.29 4.11 -12.78
C ARG A 40 6.24 3.24 -13.45
N GLN A 41 6.16 1.99 -13.03
CA GLN A 41 5.04 1.14 -13.40
C GLN A 41 3.92 1.34 -12.39
N ILE A 42 2.70 1.48 -12.89
CA ILE A 42 1.49 1.53 -12.06
C ILE A 42 0.75 0.24 -12.34
N ALA A 43 0.37 -0.46 -11.27
CA ALA A 43 -0.48 -1.61 -11.36
C ALA A 43 -1.70 -1.46 -10.45
N THR A 44 -2.70 -2.28 -10.72
CA THR A 44 -3.93 -2.33 -9.93
C THR A 44 -4.00 -3.65 -9.19
N ILE A 45 -4.36 -3.61 -7.90
CA ILE A 45 -4.66 -4.81 -7.12
C ILE A 45 -5.97 -5.41 -7.64
N THR A 46 -5.92 -6.64 -8.15
CA THR A 46 -7.06 -7.36 -8.73
C THR A 46 -7.64 -8.39 -7.76
N ALA A 47 -6.80 -8.95 -6.89
CA ALA A 47 -7.21 -9.84 -5.80
C ALA A 47 -6.23 -9.73 -4.62
N LEU A 48 -6.66 -10.18 -3.45
CA LEU A 48 -5.83 -10.23 -2.25
C LEU A 48 -6.21 -11.41 -1.37
N ASP A 49 -5.22 -11.93 -0.65
CA ASP A 49 -5.42 -12.81 0.49
C ASP A 49 -4.60 -12.25 1.67
N ARG A 50 -5.33 -11.84 2.72
CA ARG A 50 -4.76 -11.16 3.88
C ARG A 50 -4.04 -12.12 4.82
N ASP A 51 -4.39 -13.41 4.82
CA ASP A 51 -3.81 -14.41 5.72
C ASP A 51 -2.42 -14.83 5.23
N THR A 52 -2.22 -14.87 3.92
CA THR A 52 -0.92 -15.15 3.29
C THR A 52 -0.13 -13.90 2.90
N SER A 53 -0.68 -12.70 3.16
CA SER A 53 -0.10 -11.41 2.73
C SER A 53 0.19 -11.38 1.23
N THR A 54 -0.72 -11.95 0.43
CA THR A 54 -0.58 -11.98 -1.02
C THR A 54 -1.51 -10.99 -1.70
N VAL A 55 -1.03 -10.42 -2.80
CA VAL A 55 -1.79 -9.55 -3.69
C VAL A 55 -1.59 -10.00 -5.12
N GLU A 56 -2.66 -10.05 -5.89
CA GLU A 56 -2.59 -10.19 -7.34
C GLU A 56 -2.70 -8.81 -7.95
N VAL A 57 -1.79 -8.50 -8.87
CA VAL A 57 -1.71 -7.20 -9.51
C VAL A 57 -1.59 -7.35 -11.01
N THR A 58 -2.17 -6.39 -11.74
CA THR A 58 -2.05 -6.28 -13.21
C THR A 58 -1.46 -4.93 -13.59
N GLY A 59 -0.51 -4.94 -14.52
CA GLY A 59 0.19 -3.73 -15.00
C GLY A 59 1.66 -3.64 -14.56
N LEU A 60 2.18 -4.67 -13.89
CA LEU A 60 3.61 -4.81 -13.63
C LEU A 60 4.25 -5.74 -14.66
N SER A 61 5.48 -5.43 -15.02
CA SER A 61 6.37 -6.29 -15.79
C SER A 61 7.72 -6.37 -15.08
N GLN A 62 8.34 -7.54 -15.14
CA GLN A 62 9.72 -7.76 -14.67
C GLN A 62 9.95 -7.41 -13.19
N ILE A 63 8.91 -7.57 -12.36
CA ILE A 63 9.00 -7.50 -10.90
C ILE A 63 9.72 -8.74 -10.35
N ALA A 64 10.62 -8.54 -9.39
CA ALA A 64 11.40 -9.59 -8.79
C ALA A 64 11.30 -9.57 -7.25
N THR A 65 11.71 -10.70 -6.65
CA THR A 65 11.89 -10.75 -5.20
C THR A 65 12.95 -9.75 -4.77
N GLY A 66 12.66 -9.00 -3.71
CA GLY A 66 13.49 -7.93 -3.18
C GLY A 66 13.08 -6.53 -3.61
N ASP A 67 12.32 -6.39 -4.71
CA ASP A 67 11.74 -5.12 -5.13
C ASP A 67 10.72 -4.59 -4.12
N ARG A 68 10.30 -3.35 -4.33
CA ARG A 68 9.27 -2.71 -3.51
C ARG A 68 8.07 -2.31 -4.32
N VAL A 69 6.93 -2.33 -3.65
CA VAL A 69 5.69 -1.73 -4.15
C VAL A 69 5.19 -0.73 -3.14
N ARG A 70 4.76 0.43 -3.64
CA ARG A 70 4.19 1.50 -2.85
C ARG A 70 2.69 1.57 -3.11
N ILE A 71 1.88 1.47 -2.07
CA ILE A 71 0.43 1.67 -2.19
C ILE A 71 0.18 3.16 -2.38
N ARG A 72 -0.43 3.57 -3.51
CA ARG A 72 -0.56 4.99 -3.85
C ARG A 72 -1.41 5.76 -2.83
N SER A 73 -2.51 5.17 -2.36
CA SER A 73 -3.45 5.81 -1.43
C SER A 73 -2.86 6.10 -0.05
N THR A 74 -1.98 5.23 0.45
CA THR A 74 -1.38 5.38 1.79
C THR A 74 0.09 5.79 1.77
N GLY A 75 0.75 5.73 0.62
CA GLY A 75 2.19 5.91 0.48
C GLY A 75 3.04 4.84 1.17
N ARG A 76 2.42 3.76 1.67
CA ARG A 76 3.10 2.67 2.39
C ARG A 76 3.88 1.80 1.41
N ASN A 77 5.09 1.45 1.80
CA ASN A 77 6.00 0.63 1.02
C ASN A 77 6.05 -0.79 1.58
N TYR A 78 6.03 -1.76 0.68
CA TYR A 78 6.09 -3.18 1.00
C TYR A 78 7.21 -3.82 0.19
N ARG A 79 7.98 -4.69 0.83
CA ARG A 79 8.98 -5.50 0.13
C ARG A 79 8.31 -6.73 -0.46
N VAL A 80 8.65 -7.01 -1.70
CA VAL A 80 8.23 -8.23 -2.40
C VAL A 80 9.11 -9.38 -1.93
N VAL A 81 8.54 -10.36 -1.24
CA VAL A 81 9.27 -11.52 -0.72
C VAL A 81 9.13 -12.76 -1.60
N ALA A 82 8.09 -12.81 -2.44
CA ALA A 82 7.95 -13.82 -3.48
C ALA A 82 7.11 -13.26 -4.65
N VAL A 83 7.38 -13.77 -5.85
CA VAL A 83 6.66 -13.43 -7.08
C VAL A 83 6.26 -14.73 -7.79
N ALA A 84 4.99 -14.86 -8.15
CA ALA A 84 4.50 -15.87 -9.07
C ALA A 84 3.86 -15.19 -10.28
N ALA A 85 4.25 -15.61 -11.49
CA ALA A 85 3.62 -15.13 -12.71
C ALA A 85 2.23 -15.78 -12.86
N LEU A 86 1.22 -14.98 -13.17
CA LEU A 86 -0.13 -15.45 -13.52
C LEU A 86 -0.36 -15.30 -15.04
N ALA A 87 0.09 -14.18 -15.61
CA ALA A 87 0.10 -13.87 -17.04
C ALA A 87 1.23 -12.88 -17.35
N GLU A 88 1.38 -12.45 -18.61
CA GLU A 88 2.47 -11.58 -19.08
C GLU A 88 2.66 -10.28 -18.27
N SER A 89 1.55 -9.68 -17.81
CA SER A 89 1.53 -8.45 -17.01
C SER A 89 0.80 -8.61 -15.67
N SER A 90 0.55 -9.85 -15.26
CA SER A 90 -0.19 -10.17 -14.03
C SER A 90 0.63 -11.08 -13.13
N HIS A 91 0.77 -10.67 -11.88
CA HIS A 91 1.63 -11.32 -10.91
C HIS A 91 0.89 -11.49 -9.59
N ARG A 92 1.13 -12.61 -8.91
CA ARG A 92 0.87 -12.76 -7.49
C ARG A 92 2.15 -12.40 -6.73
N LEU A 93 2.05 -11.41 -5.86
CA LEU A 93 3.14 -10.96 -5.00
C LEU A 93 2.84 -11.40 -3.58
N THR A 94 3.85 -11.93 -2.89
CA THR A 94 3.83 -12.03 -1.42
C THR A 94 4.58 -10.84 -0.86
N LEU A 95 3.97 -10.14 0.10
CA LEU A 95 4.53 -8.95 0.74
C LEU A 95 5.07 -9.29 2.13
N ASP A 96 6.06 -8.52 2.58
CA ASP A 96 6.73 -8.71 3.88
C ASP A 96 5.84 -8.35 5.09
N LEU A 97 4.85 -7.50 4.89
CA LEU A 97 3.94 -7.03 5.92
C LEU A 97 2.49 -7.31 5.55
N SER A 98 1.69 -7.62 6.56
CA SER A 98 0.24 -7.74 6.38
C SER A 98 -0.38 -6.39 6.06
N SER A 99 -1.44 -6.44 5.25
CA SER A 99 -2.33 -5.30 5.02
C SER A 99 -3.15 -4.90 6.24
N ILE A 100 -3.31 -5.80 7.22
CA ILE A 100 -4.14 -5.58 8.40
C ILE A 100 -3.34 -4.81 9.44
N LEU A 101 -3.81 -3.60 9.77
CA LEU A 101 -3.22 -2.69 10.75
C LEU A 101 -3.79 -2.91 12.16
N GLY A 102 -4.95 -3.57 12.25
CA GLY A 102 -5.62 -3.82 13.51
C GLY A 102 -6.96 -4.52 13.31
N LYS A 103 -7.46 -5.17 14.37
CA LYS A 103 -8.76 -5.84 14.41
C LYS A 103 -9.46 -5.49 15.72
N ALA A 104 -10.76 -5.23 15.68
CA ALA A 104 -11.57 -4.97 16.85
C ALA A 104 -13.04 -5.32 16.55
N ARG A 105 -13.91 -5.31 17.56
CA ARG A 105 -15.35 -5.31 17.31
C ARG A 105 -15.89 -3.89 17.39
N ILE A 106 -16.98 -3.68 16.68
CA ILE A 106 -17.74 -2.44 16.80
C ILE A 106 -18.44 -2.42 18.16
N ALA A 107 -18.18 -1.40 18.97
CA ALA A 107 -18.96 -1.08 20.17
C ALA A 107 -20.23 -0.31 19.80
N ALA A 108 -20.11 0.70 18.93
CA ALA A 108 -21.23 1.54 18.49
C ALA A 108 -20.99 2.11 17.08
N VAL A 109 -22.10 2.45 16.39
CA VAL A 109 -22.09 3.18 15.12
C VAL A 109 -23.03 4.38 15.24
N CYS A 110 -22.49 5.58 15.05
CA CYS A 110 -23.19 6.86 15.18
C CYS A 110 -22.97 7.68 13.90
N GLY A 111 -23.79 7.46 12.88
CA GLY A 111 -23.60 8.10 11.58
C GLY A 111 -22.31 7.61 10.92
N SER A 112 -21.34 8.50 10.71
CA SER A 112 -20.01 8.19 10.17
C SER A 112 -19.00 7.76 11.24
N GLU A 113 -19.32 7.98 12.52
CA GLU A 113 -18.44 7.63 13.62
C GLU A 113 -18.64 6.17 14.03
N VAL A 114 -17.55 5.43 14.19
CA VAL A 114 -17.54 4.05 14.66
C VAL A 114 -16.63 3.93 15.88
N GLU A 115 -17.21 3.51 17.00
CA GLU A 115 -16.48 3.21 18.23
C GLU A 115 -16.09 1.72 18.22
N LEU A 116 -14.82 1.44 18.50
CA LEU A 116 -14.26 0.10 18.58
C LEU A 116 -14.00 -0.27 20.03
N ASP A 117 -14.39 -1.47 20.44
CA ASP A 117 -14.28 -1.99 21.81
C ASP A 117 -12.85 -2.38 22.24
N PHE A 118 -11.86 -2.01 21.42
CA PHE A 118 -10.46 -2.30 21.66
C PHE A 118 -9.56 -1.18 21.12
N PHE A 119 -8.50 -0.88 21.86
CA PHE A 119 -7.43 0.00 21.43
C PHE A 119 -6.65 -0.62 20.26
N LEU A 120 -6.73 -0.01 19.08
CA LEU A 120 -5.86 -0.38 17.97
C LEU A 120 -4.43 0.11 18.27
N PRO A 121 -3.44 -0.80 18.39
CA PRO A 121 -2.06 -0.42 18.75
C PRO A 121 -1.33 0.33 17.65
N THR A 122 -1.85 0.29 16.42
CA THR A 122 -1.36 1.15 15.34
C THR A 122 -1.65 2.60 15.70
N ARG A 123 -0.60 3.44 15.70
CA ARG A 123 -0.74 4.89 15.92
C ARG A 123 -1.88 5.42 15.06
N THR A 124 -2.81 6.18 15.62
CA THR A 124 -4.03 6.54 14.88
C THR A 124 -3.75 7.39 13.64
N GLY A 125 -2.70 8.22 13.65
CA GLY A 125 -2.24 8.93 12.45
C GLY A 125 -1.79 8.02 11.29
N TYR A 126 -1.53 6.74 11.55
CA TYR A 126 -1.25 5.72 10.54
C TYR A 126 -2.51 5.03 9.98
N LEU A 127 -3.67 5.31 10.55
CA LEU A 127 -4.98 4.86 10.06
C LEU A 127 -5.60 5.87 9.08
N HIS A 128 -5.08 7.10 9.01
CA HIS A 128 -5.56 8.10 8.06
C HIS A 128 -5.29 7.63 6.63
N SER A 129 -6.27 7.84 5.74
CA SER A 129 -6.23 7.36 4.34
C SER A 129 -6.18 5.83 4.19
N THR A 130 -6.47 5.09 5.26
CA THR A 130 -6.70 3.64 5.23
C THR A 130 -8.20 3.35 5.21
N ARG A 131 -8.61 2.08 5.36
CA ARG A 131 -10.01 1.67 5.33
C ARG A 131 -10.35 0.90 6.58
N LEU A 132 -11.57 1.09 7.07
CA LEU A 132 -12.19 0.15 7.99
C LEU A 132 -12.96 -0.86 7.13
N GLU A 133 -12.70 -2.15 7.29
CA GLU A 133 -13.30 -3.25 6.54
C GLU A 133 -14.06 -4.17 7.50
N ARG A 134 -15.32 -4.48 7.19
CA ARG A 134 -16.12 -5.46 7.93
C ARG A 134 -15.69 -6.86 7.54
N ALA A 135 -15.34 -7.67 8.54
CA ALA A 135 -14.71 -8.98 8.33
C ALA A 135 -15.64 -10.02 7.68
N SER A 136 -16.96 -9.88 7.83
CA SER A 136 -17.95 -10.85 7.34
C SER A 136 -18.19 -10.81 5.84
N ASP A 137 -18.11 -9.63 5.24
CA ASP A 137 -18.50 -9.39 3.84
C ASP A 137 -17.46 -8.59 3.04
N GLY A 138 -16.41 -8.09 3.70
CA GLY A 138 -15.35 -7.30 3.05
C GLY A 138 -15.81 -5.91 2.62
N THR A 139 -17.01 -5.46 3.02
CA THR A 139 -17.45 -4.08 2.80
C THR A 139 -16.55 -3.15 3.60
N TRP A 140 -16.22 -1.99 3.04
CA TRP A 140 -15.28 -1.07 3.67
C TRP A 140 -15.67 0.39 3.46
N GLN A 141 -15.16 1.24 4.35
CA GLN A 141 -15.26 2.70 4.26
C GLN A 141 -13.89 3.36 4.49
N PRO A 142 -13.56 4.44 3.78
CA PRO A 142 -12.34 5.20 4.05
C PRO A 142 -12.36 5.79 5.47
N ILE A 143 -11.23 5.69 6.16
CA ILE A 143 -11.00 6.33 7.45
C ILE A 143 -10.49 7.75 7.18
N ILE A 144 -11.23 8.76 7.64
CA ILE A 144 -10.84 10.17 7.51
C ILE A 144 -10.10 10.67 8.75
N ASP A 145 -10.46 10.14 9.93
CA ASP A 145 -9.80 10.45 11.18
C ASP A 145 -9.88 9.26 12.13
N ALA A 146 -8.94 9.17 13.08
CA ALA A 146 -8.98 8.18 14.14
C ALA A 146 -8.33 8.71 15.42
N ALA A 147 -8.91 8.36 16.55
CA ALA A 147 -8.43 8.74 17.86
C ALA A 147 -8.53 7.56 18.84
N ASN A 148 -7.54 7.48 19.73
CA ASN A 148 -7.61 6.63 20.91
C ASN A 148 -7.88 7.57 22.08
N PRO A 149 -9.17 7.85 22.40
CA PRO A 149 -9.50 8.79 23.47
C PRO A 149 -9.03 8.31 24.84
N ASP A 150 -8.85 7.00 25.00
CA ASP A 150 -8.31 6.34 26.17
C ASP A 150 -7.56 5.05 25.74
N MET A 151 -7.20 4.21 26.71
CA MET A 151 -6.43 2.97 26.50
C MET A 151 -7.29 1.77 26.12
N ASP A 152 -8.62 1.91 26.09
CA ASP A 152 -9.56 0.80 25.94
C ASP A 152 -10.32 0.83 24.62
N ARG A 153 -10.46 2.01 23.98
CA ARG A 153 -11.18 2.16 22.72
C ARG A 153 -10.42 2.92 21.64
N THR A 154 -10.85 2.69 20.41
CA THR A 154 -10.50 3.50 19.24
C THR A 154 -11.79 4.04 18.63
N VAL A 155 -11.84 5.34 18.39
CA VAL A 155 -12.91 6.00 17.63
C VAL A 155 -12.40 6.26 16.23
N VAL A 156 -13.19 5.89 15.23
CA VAL A 156 -12.86 6.02 13.82
C VAL A 156 -13.96 6.84 13.14
N GLU A 157 -13.58 7.94 12.49
CA GLU A 157 -14.49 8.69 11.64
C GLU A 157 -14.34 8.21 10.18
N LEU A 158 -15.46 7.88 9.56
CA LEU A 158 -15.52 7.36 8.20
C LEU A 158 -15.95 8.45 7.21
N ALA A 159 -15.52 8.32 5.95
CA ALA A 159 -15.91 9.26 4.89
C ALA A 159 -17.43 9.26 4.62
N SER A 160 -18.14 8.20 4.98
CA SER A 160 -19.58 8.07 4.84
C SER A 160 -20.14 7.05 5.86
N PRO A 161 -21.41 7.19 6.28
CA PRO A 161 -22.05 6.25 7.19
C PRO A 161 -22.03 4.82 6.63
N PRO A 162 -21.48 3.84 7.38
CA PRO A 162 -21.42 2.47 6.91
C PRO A 162 -22.82 1.84 6.91
N GLN A 163 -23.15 1.12 5.85
CA GLN A 163 -24.48 0.51 5.68
C GLN A 163 -24.48 -0.93 6.20
N GLY A 164 -25.42 -1.25 7.10
CA GLY A 164 -25.61 -2.61 7.61
C GLY A 164 -24.54 -3.07 8.61
N TRP A 165 -23.72 -2.15 9.12
CA TRP A 165 -22.77 -2.40 10.20
C TRP A 165 -23.45 -2.22 11.55
N SER A 166 -23.08 -3.03 12.54
CA SER A 166 -23.74 -3.08 13.85
C SER A 166 -22.77 -3.42 14.96
N ALA A 167 -23.15 -3.08 16.20
CA ALA A 167 -22.40 -3.47 17.38
C ALA A 167 -22.18 -4.99 17.43
N GLY A 168 -20.97 -5.40 17.79
CA GLY A 168 -20.51 -6.79 17.81
C GLY A 168 -19.89 -7.28 16.49
N ASP A 169 -20.06 -6.55 15.38
CA ASP A 169 -19.40 -6.90 14.12
C ASP A 169 -17.88 -6.81 14.26
N TRP A 170 -17.18 -7.82 13.72
CA TRP A 170 -15.73 -7.75 13.59
C TRP A 170 -15.33 -6.86 12.42
N VAL A 171 -14.42 -5.93 12.69
CA VAL A 171 -13.83 -5.06 11.68
C VAL A 171 -12.31 -5.13 11.71
N ARG A 172 -11.69 -4.68 10.61
CA ARG A 172 -10.25 -4.64 10.41
C ARG A 172 -9.87 -3.28 9.82
N ALA A 173 -8.88 -2.63 10.39
CA ALA A 173 -8.23 -1.51 9.72
C ALA A 173 -7.27 -2.07 8.68
N VAL A 174 -7.40 -1.69 7.41
CA VAL A 174 -6.64 -2.26 6.29
C VAL A 174 -5.97 -1.17 5.46
N ALA A 175 -4.70 -1.40 5.14
CA ALA A 175 -3.87 -0.45 4.41
C ALA A 175 -4.24 -0.32 2.93
N TYR A 176 -4.82 -1.36 2.32
CA TYR A 176 -5.22 -1.38 0.92
C TYR A 176 -6.31 -2.44 0.66
N THR A 177 -7.01 -2.25 -0.46
CA THR A 177 -8.12 -3.10 -0.93
C THR A 177 -7.97 -3.42 -2.42
N VAL A 178 -8.79 -4.33 -2.93
CA VAL A 178 -8.93 -4.55 -4.37
C VAL A 178 -9.32 -3.24 -5.07
N GLY A 179 -8.75 -2.99 -6.25
CA GLY A 179 -8.91 -1.76 -7.01
C GLY A 179 -7.87 -0.68 -6.71
N ASP A 180 -7.09 -0.82 -5.63
CA ASP A 180 -6.04 0.15 -5.32
C ASP A 180 -4.90 0.12 -6.34
N ALA A 181 -4.40 1.31 -6.66
CA ALA A 181 -3.20 1.47 -7.46
C ALA A 181 -1.95 1.30 -6.59
N ILE A 182 -0.97 0.57 -7.14
CA ILE A 182 0.37 0.43 -6.59
C ILE A 182 1.40 0.97 -7.57
N GLU A 183 2.49 1.49 -7.03
CA GLU A 183 3.63 1.99 -7.78
C GLU A 183 4.82 1.04 -7.56
N PHE A 184 5.45 0.64 -8.66
CA PHE A 184 6.65 -0.19 -8.61
C PHE A 184 7.89 0.66 -8.28
N GLU A 185 8.66 0.19 -7.30
CA GLU A 185 9.95 0.77 -6.92
C GLU A 185 11.02 -0.34 -7.00
N PRO A 186 11.85 -0.35 -8.08
CA PRO A 186 12.93 -1.31 -8.20
C PRO A 186 13.96 -1.11 -7.08
N ALA A 187 14.40 -2.20 -6.46
CA ALA A 187 15.39 -2.18 -5.39
C ALA A 187 16.82 -2.49 -5.87
N LYS A 188 17.03 -2.58 -7.19
CA LYS A 188 18.31 -2.84 -7.86
C LYS A 188 18.59 -1.83 -8.97
#